data_AF-A0A1E3I6S6-F1
#
_entry.id   AF-A0A1E3I6S6-F1
#
_cell.length_a   1.000
_cell.length_b   1.000
_cell.length_c   1.000
_cell.angle_alpha   90.00
_cell.angle_beta   90.00
_cell.angle_gamma   90.00
#
_symmetry.space_group_name_H-M   'P 1'
#
loop_
_entity.id
_entity.type
_entity.pdbx_description
1 polymer ?
#
loop_
_entity_poly.entity_id
_entity_poly.type
_entity_poly.pdbx_seq_one_letter_code
_entity_poly.pdbx_strand_id
1 'polypeptide(L)'
;MSNFTEVTSPEHFQELLSKDLNRVSVLNFWAPWAEPCAAFNKAVEQEAKQFPSALFLNIEAENLADISESFDIEAVPSFLLLRGHTLLARHSGSDAALLHSLLTQHASPASASAPLSTSSAQPQAPEAAQRPRTEAEIVARCHELMNKHKVVLFMKGNPTAPKCGFSRQTVGLLREKGVEFAWFDILSDEDVRQGLKKVNDWPTFPQIIVNGELVGGLDIVKEMMESGEWDEVIEGEDDDEKAE
;
A
#
# COMPACT_ATOMS: atom_id res chain seq x y z
N MET A 1 31.76 -6.84 7.67
CA MET A 1 31.13 -5.93 6.70
C MET A 1 30.10 -5.12 7.45
N SER A 2 29.98 -3.82 7.18
CA SER A 2 28.87 -3.02 7.74
C SER A 2 27.55 -3.62 7.29
N ASN A 3 26.58 -3.73 8.19
CA ASN A 3 25.23 -4.17 7.87
C ASN A 3 24.31 -3.01 7.48
N PHE A 4 24.83 -1.77 7.52
CA PHE A 4 24.21 -0.57 6.96
C PHE A 4 24.92 -0.18 5.67
N THR A 5 24.17 0.13 4.61
CA THR A 5 24.71 0.48 3.29
C THR A 5 23.81 1.49 2.58
N GLU A 6 24.42 2.54 2.03
CA GLU A 6 23.77 3.44 1.06
C GLU A 6 23.66 2.74 -0.30
N VAL A 7 22.46 2.71 -0.85
CA VAL A 7 22.20 2.15 -2.17
C VAL A 7 22.52 3.19 -3.22
N THR A 8 23.28 2.79 -4.24
CA THR A 8 23.78 3.69 -5.28
C THR A 8 23.21 3.41 -6.67
N SER A 9 22.63 2.22 -6.88
CA SER A 9 21.98 1.84 -8.13
C SER A 9 21.02 0.65 -7.93
N PRO A 10 20.09 0.39 -8.87
CA PRO A 10 19.22 -0.79 -8.85
C PRO A 10 19.97 -2.13 -8.84
N GLU A 11 21.10 -2.24 -9.55
CA GLU A 11 21.91 -3.47 -9.58
C GLU A 11 22.58 -3.71 -8.22
N HIS A 12 23.09 -2.64 -7.60
CA HIS A 12 23.67 -2.70 -6.26
C HIS A 12 22.62 -3.15 -5.23
N PHE A 13 21.40 -2.63 -5.33
CA PHE A 13 20.27 -3.06 -4.49
C PHE A 13 19.96 -4.55 -4.64
N GLN A 14 19.82 -5.03 -5.88
CA GLN A 14 19.53 -6.44 -6.18
C GLN A 14 20.63 -7.37 -5.67
N GLU A 15 21.90 -6.99 -5.85
CA GLU A 15 23.05 -7.75 -5.34
C GLU A 15 23.00 -7.88 -3.81
N LEU A 16 22.69 -6.79 -3.10
CA LEU A 16 22.63 -6.77 -1.63
C LEU A 16 21.52 -7.66 -1.08
N LEU A 17 20.33 -7.63 -1.68
CA LEU A 17 19.20 -8.46 -1.27
C LEU A 17 19.37 -9.94 -1.61
N SER A 18 20.03 -10.24 -2.74
CA SER A 18 20.21 -11.63 -3.21
C SER A 18 21.32 -12.38 -2.46
N LYS A 19 22.20 -11.68 -1.72
CA LYS A 19 23.30 -12.29 -0.95
C LYS A 19 22.82 -13.24 0.16
N ASP A 20 21.71 -12.91 0.82
CA ASP A 20 21.13 -13.73 1.89
C ASP A 20 19.61 -13.50 1.97
N LEU A 21 18.84 -14.44 1.41
CA LEU A 21 17.38 -14.39 1.38
C LEU A 21 16.72 -14.74 2.72
N ASN A 22 17.46 -15.29 3.70
CA ASN A 22 16.93 -15.61 5.02
C ASN A 22 17.08 -14.45 6.00
N ARG A 23 17.96 -13.50 5.70
CA ARG A 23 18.20 -12.30 6.49
C ARG A 23 17.04 -11.32 6.37
N VAL A 24 16.72 -10.66 7.49
CA VAL A 24 15.80 -9.52 7.48
C VAL A 24 16.53 -8.30 6.92
N SER A 25 15.90 -7.63 5.96
CA SER A 25 16.39 -6.41 5.32
C SER A 25 15.44 -5.26 5.61
N VAL A 26 15.96 -4.15 6.14
CA VAL A 26 15.27 -2.88 6.28
C VAL A 26 15.60 -2.02 5.08
N LEU A 27 14.58 -1.58 4.35
CA LEU A 27 14.69 -0.61 3.27
C LEU A 27 14.21 0.74 3.80
N ASN A 28 15.10 1.69 4.01
CA ASN A 28 14.76 3.06 4.42
C ASN A 28 14.81 3.99 3.21
N PHE A 29 13.66 4.56 2.85
CA PHE A 29 13.50 5.49 1.75
C PHE A 29 13.48 6.92 2.29
N TRP A 30 14.36 7.78 1.78
CA TRP A 30 14.54 9.14 2.26
C TRP A 30 14.74 10.14 1.10
N ALA A 31 14.63 11.43 1.39
CA ALA A 31 15.07 12.49 0.48
C ALA A 31 15.78 13.61 1.26
N PRO A 32 16.77 14.29 0.66
CA PRO A 32 17.59 15.30 1.35
C PRO A 32 16.82 16.57 1.70
N TRP A 33 15.77 16.90 0.96
CA TRP A 33 14.92 18.06 1.22
C TRP A 33 13.89 17.83 2.33
N ALA A 34 13.68 16.59 2.77
CA ALA A 34 12.69 16.24 3.77
C ALA A 34 13.31 16.27 5.18
N GLU A 35 13.06 17.35 5.93
CA GLU A 35 13.53 17.54 7.31
C GLU A 35 13.37 16.32 8.25
N PRO A 36 12.21 15.60 8.29
CA PRO A 36 12.07 14.42 9.14
C PRO A 36 13.01 13.26 8.78
N CYS A 37 13.53 13.19 7.54
CA CYS A 37 14.45 12.12 7.12
C CYS A 37 15.79 12.20 7.85
N ALA A 38 16.32 13.40 8.13
CA ALA A 38 17.64 13.53 8.75
C ALA A 38 17.69 12.92 10.15
N ALA A 39 16.63 13.10 10.95
CA ALA A 39 16.51 12.49 12.27
C ALA A 39 16.27 10.98 12.16
N PHE A 40 15.44 10.55 11.21
CA PHE A 40 15.11 9.14 11.04
C PHE A 40 16.29 8.31 10.53
N ASN A 41 17.07 8.82 9.57
CA ASN A 41 18.27 8.15 9.05
C ASN A 41 19.27 7.87 10.19
N LYS A 42 19.45 8.83 11.11
CA LYS A 42 20.28 8.62 12.31
C LYS A 42 19.73 7.51 13.20
N ALA A 43 18.41 7.40 13.36
CA ALA A 43 17.79 6.32 14.12
C ALA A 43 18.02 4.96 13.44
N VAL A 44 17.83 4.87 12.13
CA VAL A 44 18.09 3.67 11.32
C VAL A 44 19.55 3.23 11.43
N GLU A 45 20.51 4.16 11.40
CA GLU A 45 21.93 3.85 11.64
C GLU A 45 22.22 3.31 13.05
N GLN A 46 21.49 3.76 14.07
CA GLN A 46 21.63 3.19 15.44
C GLN A 46 21.00 1.80 15.52
N GLU A 47 19.84 1.58 14.90
CA GLU A 47 19.21 0.25 14.82
C GLU A 47 20.14 -0.74 14.09
N ALA A 48 20.84 -0.32 13.04
CA ALA A 48 21.82 -1.16 12.36
C ALA A 48 22.93 -1.68 13.31
N LYS A 49 23.38 -0.85 14.26
CA LYS A 49 24.36 -1.29 15.27
C LYS A 49 23.78 -2.28 16.28
N GLN A 50 22.50 -2.16 16.60
CA GLN A 50 21.79 -3.03 17.54
C GLN A 50 21.42 -4.39 16.92
N PHE A 51 21.15 -4.42 15.61
CA PHE A 51 20.74 -5.61 14.87
C PHE A 51 21.77 -6.02 13.81
N PRO A 52 22.97 -6.48 14.18
CA PRO A 52 24.04 -6.83 13.23
C PRO A 52 23.67 -8.01 12.32
N SER A 53 22.65 -8.80 12.67
CA SER A 53 22.10 -9.88 11.86
C SER A 53 21.21 -9.39 10.72
N ALA A 54 20.62 -8.20 10.81
CA ALA A 54 19.78 -7.61 9.77
C ALA A 54 20.59 -6.72 8.82
N LEU A 55 20.15 -6.63 7.57
CA LEU A 55 20.66 -5.70 6.56
C LEU A 55 19.85 -4.40 6.61
N PHE A 56 20.51 -3.25 6.51
CA PHE A 56 19.90 -1.93 6.46
C PHE A 56 20.35 -1.24 5.19
N LEU A 57 19.40 -0.94 4.32
CA LEU A 57 19.60 -0.28 3.05
C LEU A 57 19.00 1.11 3.14
N ASN A 58 19.84 2.13 2.97
CA ASN A 58 19.39 3.50 2.89
C ASN A 58 19.28 3.90 1.41
N ILE A 59 18.11 4.38 1.00
CA ILE A 59 17.72 4.54 -0.40
C ILE A 59 17.21 5.95 -0.59
N GLU A 60 17.90 6.74 -1.40
CA GLU A 60 17.42 8.07 -1.78
C GLU A 60 16.32 7.92 -2.82
N ALA A 61 15.08 8.23 -2.43
CA ALA A 61 13.89 7.85 -3.18
C ALA A 61 13.80 8.51 -4.56
N GLU A 62 14.29 9.75 -4.68
CA GLU A 62 14.25 10.52 -5.93
C GLU A 62 15.37 10.12 -6.91
N ASN A 63 16.56 9.81 -6.39
CA ASN A 63 17.69 9.38 -7.23
C ASN A 63 17.52 7.93 -7.71
N LEU A 64 16.74 7.12 -6.97
CA LEU A 64 16.47 5.71 -7.28
C LEU A 64 14.97 5.48 -7.50
N ALA A 65 14.37 6.29 -8.38
CA ALA A 65 12.93 6.27 -8.68
C ALA A 65 12.42 4.86 -9.06
N ASP A 66 13.17 4.10 -9.87
CA ASP A 66 12.80 2.73 -10.26
C ASP A 66 12.57 1.82 -9.05
N ILE A 67 13.42 1.93 -8.02
CA ILE A 67 13.29 1.16 -6.78
C ILE A 67 12.08 1.66 -6.02
N SER A 68 11.97 2.97 -5.81
CA SER A 68 10.84 3.60 -5.12
C SER A 68 9.49 3.21 -5.73
N GLU A 69 9.38 3.22 -7.06
CA GLU A 69 8.18 2.82 -7.79
C GLU A 69 7.89 1.33 -7.62
N SER A 70 8.90 0.46 -7.73
CA SER A 70 8.73 -0.99 -7.54
C SER A 70 8.20 -1.35 -6.14
N PHE A 71 8.48 -0.50 -5.14
CA PHE A 71 8.01 -0.66 -3.77
C PHE A 71 6.83 0.26 -3.42
N ASP A 72 6.15 0.87 -4.41
CA ASP A 72 5.02 1.79 -4.22
C ASP A 72 5.31 2.85 -3.12
N ILE A 73 6.51 3.47 -3.14
CA ILE A 73 6.91 4.50 -2.16
C ILE A 73 6.31 5.84 -2.55
N GLU A 74 5.38 6.33 -1.72
CA GLU A 74 4.59 7.53 -2.03
C GLU A 74 4.99 8.77 -1.21
N ALA A 75 5.73 8.56 -0.12
CA ALA A 75 6.20 9.62 0.77
C ALA A 75 7.50 9.20 1.43
N VAL A 76 8.32 10.19 1.78
CA VAL A 76 9.53 10.03 2.56
C VAL A 76 9.42 10.80 3.87
N PRO A 77 9.96 10.29 4.98
CA PRO A 77 10.60 8.98 5.10
C PRO A 77 9.58 7.84 5.08
N SER A 78 9.98 6.70 4.53
CA SER A 78 9.22 5.44 4.59
C SER A 78 10.18 4.28 4.81
N PHE A 79 9.75 3.23 5.50
CA PHE A 79 10.55 2.02 5.63
C PHE A 79 9.75 0.74 5.39
N LEU A 80 10.44 -0.26 4.85
CA LEU A 80 9.92 -1.60 4.64
C LEU A 80 10.85 -2.63 5.29
N LEU A 81 10.28 -3.71 5.81
CA LEU A 81 11.02 -4.88 6.25
C LEU A 81 10.73 -6.04 5.30
N LEU A 82 11.78 -6.66 4.79
CA LEU A 82 11.72 -7.83 3.92
C LEU A 82 12.46 -9.01 4.55
N ARG A 83 12.03 -10.22 4.21
CA ARG A 83 12.85 -11.43 4.31
C ARG A 83 12.76 -12.17 2.98
N GLY A 84 13.86 -12.17 2.23
CA GLY A 84 13.84 -12.62 0.84
C GLY A 84 12.85 -11.77 0.02
N HIS A 85 11.86 -12.42 -0.59
CA HIS A 85 10.79 -11.74 -1.35
C HIS A 85 9.54 -11.46 -0.51
N THR A 86 9.52 -11.84 0.77
CA THR A 86 8.35 -11.63 1.64
C THR A 86 8.41 -10.28 2.32
N LEU A 87 7.40 -9.44 2.06
CA LEU A 87 7.16 -8.21 2.80
C LEU A 87 6.63 -8.54 4.20
N LEU A 88 7.41 -8.19 5.23
CA LEU A 88 7.05 -8.40 6.64
C LEU A 88 6.27 -7.20 7.19
N ALA A 89 6.69 -5.99 6.84
CA ALA A 89 6.05 -4.77 7.27
C ALA A 89 6.37 -3.60 6.32
N ARG A 90 5.49 -2.61 6.28
CA ARG A 90 5.67 -1.32 5.62
C ARG A 90 5.14 -0.23 6.55
N HIS A 91 5.84 0.90 6.60
CA HIS A 91 5.39 2.08 7.30
C HIS A 91 5.82 3.35 6.55
N SER A 92 4.88 4.29 6.41
CA SER A 92 5.15 5.63 5.91
C SER A 92 5.26 6.57 7.10
N GLY A 93 6.43 7.18 7.28
CA GLY A 93 6.75 8.06 8.40
C GLY A 93 8.06 7.71 9.10
N SER A 94 8.42 8.53 10.09
CA SER A 94 9.66 8.44 10.85
C SER A 94 9.47 7.83 12.26
N ASP A 95 8.69 6.75 12.37
CA ASP A 95 8.45 6.08 13.65
C ASP A 95 9.57 5.08 14.01
N ALA A 96 10.58 5.57 14.73
CA ALA A 96 11.72 4.76 15.17
C ALA A 96 11.33 3.69 16.20
N ALA A 97 10.31 3.93 17.03
CA ALA A 97 9.87 2.97 18.03
C ALA A 97 9.19 1.76 17.36
N LEU A 98 8.37 2.01 16.34
CA LEU A 98 7.78 0.97 15.52
C LEU A 98 8.86 0.16 14.79
N LEU A 99 9.84 0.82 14.17
CA LEU A 99 10.95 0.14 13.50
C LEU A 99 11.68 -0.83 14.44
N HIS A 100 12.01 -0.38 15.65
CA HIS A 100 12.68 -1.21 16.66
C HIS A 100 11.83 -2.41 17.09
N SER A 101 10.52 -2.22 17.29
CA SER A 101 9.60 -3.30 17.66
C SER A 101 9.54 -4.38 16.57
N LEU A 102 9.43 -3.98 15.31
CA LEU A 102 9.39 -4.88 14.16
C LEU A 102 10.72 -5.62 13.99
N LEU A 103 11.85 -4.94 14.17
CA LEU A 103 13.18 -5.58 14.17
C LEU A 103 13.33 -6.60 15.29
N THR A 104 12.88 -6.29 16.49
CA THR A 104 12.90 -7.23 17.62
C THR A 104 12.11 -8.50 17.31
N GLN A 105 10.93 -8.33 16.70
CA GLN A 105 10.03 -9.42 16.31
C GLN A 105 10.60 -10.30 15.18
N HIS A 106 11.26 -9.70 14.19
CA HIS A 106 11.61 -10.40 12.96
C HIS A 106 13.10 -10.68 12.79
N ALA A 107 14.00 -9.84 13.30
CA ALA A 107 15.44 -9.93 13.08
C ALA A 107 16.23 -10.58 14.23
N SER A 108 15.60 -10.81 15.39
CA SER A 108 16.21 -11.56 16.48
C SER A 108 16.39 -13.03 16.09
N PRO A 109 17.58 -13.63 16.30
CA PRO A 109 17.73 -15.07 16.17
C PRO A 109 16.75 -15.74 17.13
N ALA A 110 16.06 -16.78 16.66
CA ALA A 110 15.03 -17.51 17.40
C ALA A 110 15.56 -17.98 18.77
N SER A 111 15.45 -17.13 19.78
CA SER A 111 15.40 -17.51 21.18
C SER A 111 13.94 -17.70 21.48
N ALA A 112 13.62 -18.94 21.82
CA ALA A 112 12.35 -19.44 22.32
C ALA A 112 11.35 -18.35 22.70
N SER A 113 10.20 -18.35 22.03
CA SER A 113 8.98 -17.76 22.55
C SER A 113 8.70 -18.34 23.94
N ALA A 114 9.22 -17.70 24.98
CA ALA A 114 8.66 -17.81 26.32
C ALA A 114 7.42 -16.92 26.32
N PRO A 115 6.21 -17.45 26.54
CA PRO A 115 5.01 -16.63 26.59
C PRO A 115 5.07 -15.73 27.82
N LEU A 116 5.28 -14.44 27.60
CA LEU A 116 5.03 -13.40 28.60
C LEU A 116 3.54 -13.03 28.56
N SER A 117 2.70 -13.92 29.11
CA SER A 117 1.36 -13.57 29.58
C SER A 117 0.85 -14.64 30.53
N THR A 118 1.05 -14.42 31.83
CA THR A 118 0.19 -14.98 32.87
C THR A 118 -0.99 -14.03 33.07
N SER A 119 -2.06 -14.21 32.31
CA SER A 119 -3.35 -13.64 32.68
C SER A 119 -4.22 -14.75 33.22
N SER A 120 -4.62 -14.61 34.48
CA SER A 120 -5.56 -15.49 35.20
C SER A 120 -7.02 -15.22 34.81
N ALA A 121 -7.27 -14.61 33.66
CA ALA A 121 -8.61 -14.31 33.18
C ALA A 121 -9.22 -15.54 32.51
N GLN A 122 -10.40 -15.90 32.99
CA GLN A 122 -11.24 -16.99 32.49
C GLN A 122 -11.51 -16.82 30.98
N PRO A 123 -11.43 -17.89 30.15
CA PRO A 123 -11.52 -17.77 28.70
C PRO A 123 -12.90 -17.26 28.28
N GLN A 124 -12.95 -16.02 27.80
CA GLN A 124 -14.01 -15.57 26.90
C GLN A 124 -13.70 -16.12 25.51
N ALA A 125 -14.72 -16.70 24.87
CA ALA A 125 -14.61 -17.26 23.53
C ALA A 125 -13.98 -16.23 22.58
N PRO A 126 -12.92 -16.57 21.83
CA PRO A 126 -12.36 -15.65 20.85
C PRO A 126 -13.38 -15.40 19.76
N GLU A 127 -13.86 -14.16 19.70
CA GLU A 127 -14.40 -13.56 18.49
C GLU A 127 -13.36 -13.73 17.38
N ALA A 128 -13.81 -14.18 16.21
CA ALA A 128 -13.00 -14.80 15.17
C ALA A 128 -11.69 -14.05 14.86
N ALA A 129 -10.57 -14.63 15.29
CA ALA A 129 -9.26 -14.31 14.74
C ALA A 129 -9.29 -14.62 13.24
N GLN A 130 -9.22 -13.57 12.42
CA GLN A 130 -9.32 -13.65 10.96
C GLN A 130 -8.18 -14.53 10.43
N ARG A 131 -8.55 -15.63 9.77
CA ARG A 131 -7.63 -16.38 8.92
C ARG A 131 -7.17 -15.43 7.80
N PRO A 132 -5.91 -15.52 7.33
CA PRO A 132 -5.51 -14.79 6.13
C PRO A 132 -6.47 -15.14 4.99
N ARG A 133 -7.09 -14.12 4.38
CA ARG A 133 -8.02 -14.30 3.27
C ARG A 133 -7.28 -14.97 2.12
N THR A 134 -7.88 -16.01 1.55
CA THR A 134 -7.38 -16.65 0.34
C THR A 134 -7.54 -15.70 -0.85
N GLU A 135 -6.71 -15.86 -1.89
CA GLU A 135 -6.78 -15.02 -3.10
C GLU A 135 -8.19 -15.02 -3.73
N ALA A 136 -8.89 -16.14 -3.69
CA ALA A 136 -10.28 -16.24 -4.16
C ALA A 136 -11.26 -15.38 -3.33
N GLU A 137 -11.09 -15.30 -2.01
CA GLU A 137 -11.93 -14.45 -1.15
C GLU A 137 -11.63 -12.96 -1.35
N ILE A 138 -10.38 -12.62 -1.67
CA ILE A 138 -9.97 -11.25 -2.00
C ILE A 138 -10.63 -10.81 -3.31
N VAL A 139 -10.53 -11.64 -4.34
CA VAL A 139 -11.15 -11.38 -5.66
C VAL A 139 -12.67 -11.25 -5.52
N ALA A 140 -13.32 -12.16 -4.80
CA ALA A 140 -14.76 -12.08 -4.55
C ALA A 140 -15.16 -10.74 -3.89
N ARG A 141 -14.38 -10.29 -2.90
CA ARG A 141 -14.62 -9.01 -2.23
C ARG A 141 -14.35 -7.80 -3.12
N CYS A 142 -13.35 -7.86 -4.02
CA CYS A 142 -13.14 -6.82 -5.02
C CYS A 142 -14.38 -6.68 -5.92
N HIS A 143 -14.88 -7.80 -6.47
CA HIS A 143 -16.09 -7.79 -7.28
C HIS A 143 -17.31 -7.28 -6.51
N GLU A 144 -17.48 -7.68 -5.25
CA GLU A 144 -18.58 -7.18 -4.42
C GLU A 144 -18.53 -5.65 -4.26
N LEU A 145 -17.34 -5.10 -4.00
CA LEU A 145 -17.16 -3.65 -3.87
C LEU A 145 -17.37 -2.90 -5.19
N MET A 146 -16.92 -3.49 -6.30
CA MET A 146 -17.07 -2.95 -7.64
C MET A 146 -18.53 -2.89 -8.09
N ASN A 147 -19.33 -3.89 -7.70
CA ASN A 147 -20.76 -3.99 -8.04
C ASN A 147 -21.67 -3.33 -7.00
N LYS A 148 -21.11 -2.66 -5.99
CA LYS A 148 -21.90 -2.06 -4.91
C LYS A 148 -22.73 -0.86 -5.37
N HIS A 149 -22.28 -0.17 -6.40
CA HIS A 149 -22.95 1.00 -6.95
C HIS A 149 -22.66 1.13 -8.45
N LYS A 150 -23.51 1.87 -9.17
CA LYS A 150 -23.34 2.13 -10.60
C LYS A 150 -21.96 2.71 -10.91
N VAL A 151 -21.53 3.70 -10.12
CA VAL A 151 -20.18 4.28 -10.17
C VAL A 151 -19.50 4.08 -8.81
N VAL A 152 -18.33 3.44 -8.80
CA VAL A 152 -17.50 3.20 -7.61
C VAL A 152 -16.11 3.77 -7.83
N LEU A 153 -15.70 4.67 -6.95
CA LEU A 153 -14.38 5.28 -6.91
C LEU A 153 -13.50 4.60 -5.86
N PHE A 154 -12.48 3.90 -6.31
CA PHE A 154 -11.40 3.42 -5.44
C PHE A 154 -10.33 4.51 -5.35
N MET A 155 -10.21 5.12 -4.17
CA MET A 155 -9.36 6.27 -3.94
C MET A 155 -8.51 6.14 -2.68
N LYS A 156 -7.49 6.99 -2.55
CA LYS A 156 -6.65 7.09 -1.35
C LYS A 156 -7.26 8.13 -0.41
N GLY A 157 -7.76 7.69 0.74
CA GLY A 157 -8.55 8.50 1.66
C GLY A 157 -10.03 8.50 1.31
N ASN A 158 -10.71 9.61 1.55
CA ASN A 158 -12.15 9.73 1.29
C ASN A 158 -12.51 11.06 0.58
N PRO A 159 -13.73 11.21 0.03
CA PRO A 159 -14.13 12.42 -0.71
C PRO A 159 -14.11 13.73 0.09
N THR A 160 -14.07 13.66 1.42
CA THR A 160 -14.02 14.82 2.32
C THR A 160 -12.58 15.11 2.78
N ALA A 161 -11.73 14.08 2.85
CA ALA A 161 -10.32 14.15 3.23
C ALA A 161 -9.47 13.26 2.28
N PRO A 162 -9.23 13.68 1.03
CA PRO A 162 -8.40 12.94 0.10
C PRO A 162 -6.93 13.01 0.53
N LYS A 163 -6.23 11.87 0.49
CA LYS A 163 -4.81 11.77 0.91
C LYS A 163 -3.82 11.86 -0.26
N CYS A 164 -4.32 12.03 -1.48
CA CYS A 164 -3.52 12.12 -2.71
C CYS A 164 -4.09 13.20 -3.64
N GLY A 165 -3.22 13.91 -4.35
CA GLY A 165 -3.62 14.97 -5.30
C GLY A 165 -4.54 14.46 -6.41
N PHE A 166 -4.24 13.30 -6.99
CA PHE A 166 -5.05 12.65 -8.02
C PHE A 166 -6.43 12.23 -7.51
N SER A 167 -6.50 11.69 -6.28
CA SER A 167 -7.77 11.36 -5.62
C SER A 167 -8.62 12.60 -5.36
N ARG A 168 -8.00 13.72 -4.96
CA ARG A 168 -8.71 14.99 -4.76
C ARG A 168 -9.27 15.54 -6.07
N GLN A 169 -8.49 15.51 -7.14
CA GLN A 169 -8.93 15.98 -8.47
C GLN A 169 -10.09 15.13 -9.00
N THR A 170 -10.02 13.81 -8.85
CA THR A 170 -11.06 12.88 -9.30
C THR A 170 -12.40 13.14 -8.60
N VAL A 171 -12.37 13.31 -7.28
CA VAL A 171 -13.57 13.65 -6.49
C VAL A 171 -14.15 15.00 -6.92
N GLY A 172 -13.28 15.99 -7.18
CA GLY A 172 -13.71 17.31 -7.67
C GLY A 172 -14.42 17.20 -9.01
N LEU A 173 -13.82 16.47 -9.95
CA LEU A 173 -14.35 16.27 -11.30
C LEU A 173 -15.73 15.57 -11.28
N LEU A 174 -15.87 14.48 -10.52
CA LEU A 174 -17.15 13.76 -10.41
C LEU A 174 -18.24 14.62 -9.76
N ARG A 175 -17.89 15.41 -8.74
CA ARG A 175 -18.84 16.34 -8.09
C ARG A 175 -19.27 17.48 -8.99
N GLU A 176 -18.35 18.02 -9.80
CA GLU A 176 -18.63 19.10 -10.74
C GLU A 176 -19.63 18.67 -11.82
N LYS A 177 -19.53 17.41 -12.27
CA LYS A 177 -20.48 16.80 -13.21
C LYS A 177 -21.77 16.30 -12.55
N GLY A 178 -21.89 16.36 -11.22
CA GLY A 178 -23.09 15.92 -10.50
C GLY A 178 -23.29 14.40 -10.50
N VAL A 179 -22.23 13.61 -10.69
CA VAL A 179 -22.32 12.14 -10.70
C VAL A 179 -22.40 11.61 -9.27
N GLU A 180 -23.37 10.74 -9.00
CA GLU A 180 -23.44 10.00 -7.74
C GLU A 180 -22.50 8.77 -7.78
N PHE A 181 -21.54 8.73 -6.86
CA PHE A 181 -20.56 7.64 -6.77
C PHE A 181 -20.39 7.13 -5.35
N ALA A 182 -20.21 5.81 -5.21
CA ALA A 182 -19.69 5.22 -3.99
C ALA A 182 -18.16 5.37 -3.96
N TRP A 183 -17.57 5.37 -2.77
CA TRP A 183 -16.12 5.45 -2.61
C TRP A 183 -15.62 4.34 -1.69
N PHE A 184 -14.39 3.91 -1.94
CA PHE A 184 -13.69 2.97 -1.07
C PHE A 184 -12.26 3.46 -0.85
N ASP A 185 -11.83 3.54 0.42
CA ASP A 185 -10.46 3.88 0.78
C ASP A 185 -9.57 2.65 0.67
N ILE A 186 -8.79 2.56 -0.39
CA ILE A 186 -7.85 1.44 -0.62
C ILE A 186 -6.74 1.37 0.43
N LEU A 187 -6.50 2.45 1.20
CA LEU A 187 -5.53 2.43 2.30
C LEU A 187 -6.07 1.69 3.54
N SER A 188 -7.37 1.41 3.58
CA SER A 188 -8.01 0.69 4.69
C SER A 188 -7.95 -0.84 4.56
N ASP A 189 -7.76 -1.36 3.35
CA ASP A 189 -7.73 -2.81 3.07
C ASP A 189 -6.70 -3.10 1.97
N GLU A 190 -5.49 -3.51 2.40
CA GLU A 190 -4.37 -3.81 1.50
C GLU A 190 -4.64 -5.03 0.61
N ASP A 191 -5.43 -6.00 1.09
CA ASP A 191 -5.83 -7.17 0.29
C ASP A 191 -6.66 -6.71 -0.92
N VAL A 192 -7.66 -5.86 -0.69
CA VAL A 192 -8.50 -5.30 -1.76
C VAL A 192 -7.68 -4.43 -2.70
N ARG A 193 -6.72 -3.65 -2.18
CA ARG A 193 -5.82 -2.83 -3.01
C ARG A 193 -5.02 -3.68 -3.98
N GLN A 194 -4.38 -4.74 -3.50
CA GLN A 194 -3.59 -5.64 -4.34
C GLN A 194 -4.50 -6.47 -5.26
N GLY A 195 -5.67 -6.87 -4.77
CA GLY A 195 -6.69 -7.57 -5.56
C GLY A 195 -7.18 -6.76 -6.75
N LEU A 196 -7.54 -5.48 -6.57
CA LEU A 196 -8.03 -4.61 -7.64
C LEU A 196 -7.00 -4.37 -8.73
N LYS A 197 -5.71 -4.20 -8.38
CA LYS A 197 -4.64 -4.09 -9.37
C LYS A 197 -4.61 -5.30 -10.32
N LYS A 198 -4.81 -6.50 -9.77
CA LYS A 198 -4.83 -7.76 -10.54
C LYS A 198 -6.14 -7.98 -11.30
N VAL A 199 -7.28 -7.77 -10.64
CA VAL A 199 -8.61 -8.01 -11.21
C VAL A 199 -8.87 -7.07 -12.39
N ASN A 200 -8.47 -5.81 -12.27
CA ASN A 200 -8.72 -4.79 -13.29
C ASN A 200 -7.55 -4.60 -14.26
N ASP A 201 -6.47 -5.38 -14.11
CA ASP A 201 -5.21 -5.24 -14.86
C ASP A 201 -4.71 -3.78 -14.93
N TRP A 202 -4.82 -3.06 -13.81
CA TRP A 202 -4.58 -1.61 -13.76
C TRP A 202 -3.63 -1.23 -12.61
N PRO A 203 -2.47 -0.62 -12.91
CA PRO A 203 -1.39 -0.48 -11.92
C PRO A 203 -1.61 0.65 -10.91
N THR A 204 -2.44 1.67 -11.23
CA THR A 204 -2.49 2.93 -10.49
C THR A 204 -3.86 3.21 -9.85
N PHE A 205 -3.90 4.18 -8.93
CA PHE A 205 -5.12 4.70 -8.33
C PHE A 205 -5.11 6.23 -8.42
N PRO A 206 -6.26 6.89 -8.54
CA PRO A 206 -7.63 6.37 -8.36
C PRO A 206 -8.11 5.50 -9.53
N GLN A 207 -8.96 4.50 -9.24
CA GLN A 207 -9.65 3.67 -10.23
C GLN A 207 -11.14 3.94 -10.16
N ILE A 208 -11.76 4.16 -11.33
CA ILE A 208 -13.18 4.45 -11.46
C ILE A 208 -13.82 3.26 -12.16
N ILE A 209 -14.74 2.63 -11.44
CA ILE A 209 -15.48 1.46 -11.91
C ILE A 209 -16.90 1.90 -12.21
N VAL A 210 -17.41 1.53 -13.38
CA VAL A 210 -18.80 1.74 -13.77
C VAL A 210 -19.41 0.39 -14.12
N ASN A 211 -20.56 0.05 -13.54
CA ASN A 211 -21.26 -1.23 -13.72
C ASN A 211 -20.37 -2.47 -13.49
N GLY A 212 -19.45 -2.38 -12.52
CA GLY A 212 -18.53 -3.46 -12.20
C GLY A 212 -17.35 -3.61 -13.17
N GLU A 213 -17.20 -2.73 -14.16
CA GLU A 213 -16.08 -2.69 -15.10
C GLU A 213 -15.19 -1.46 -14.88
N LEU A 214 -13.87 -1.63 -15.09
CA LEU A 214 -12.93 -0.52 -15.00
C LEU A 214 -13.08 0.40 -16.20
N VAL A 215 -13.42 1.66 -15.94
CA VAL A 215 -13.38 2.73 -16.94
C VAL A 215 -11.98 3.31 -17.06
N GLY A 216 -11.31 3.52 -15.92
CA GLY A 216 -9.91 3.97 -15.91
C GLY A 216 -9.55 4.84 -14.70
N GLY A 217 -8.47 5.59 -14.85
CA GLY A 217 -7.99 6.57 -13.86
C GLY A 217 -8.46 8.00 -14.13
N LEU A 218 -7.88 8.96 -13.40
CA LEU A 218 -8.22 10.38 -13.52
C LEU A 218 -8.10 10.91 -14.96
N ASP A 219 -6.99 10.62 -15.63
CA ASP A 219 -6.70 11.21 -16.95
C ASP A 219 -7.69 10.72 -18.02
N ILE A 220 -8.01 9.43 -18.00
CA ILE A 220 -8.99 8.81 -18.90
C ILE A 220 -10.39 9.37 -18.65
N VAL A 221 -10.82 9.43 -17.40
CA VAL A 221 -12.17 9.94 -17.09
C VAL A 221 -12.29 11.43 -17.41
N LYS A 222 -11.22 12.20 -17.23
CA LYS A 222 -11.19 13.59 -17.65
C LYS A 222 -11.36 13.71 -19.17
N GLU A 223 -10.62 12.92 -19.95
CA GLU A 223 -10.73 12.91 -21.41
C GLU A 223 -12.13 12.49 -21.88
N MET A 224 -12.70 11.42 -21.31
CA MET A 224 -14.07 10.96 -21.60
C MET A 224 -15.13 12.02 -21.27
N MET A 225 -14.92 12.79 -20.21
CA MET A 225 -15.83 13.89 -19.83
C MET A 225 -15.70 15.14 -20.72
N GLU A 226 -14.55 15.31 -21.38
CA GLU A 226 -14.30 16.36 -22.37
C GLU A 226 -14.82 15.95 -23.76
N SER A 227 -14.73 14.67 -24.13
CA SER A 227 -15.25 14.12 -25.40
C SER A 227 -16.76 13.87 -25.38
N GLY A 228 -17.37 13.74 -24.20
CA GLY A 228 -18.80 13.41 -24.02
C GLY A 228 -19.08 11.90 -23.94
N GLU A 229 -18.07 11.05 -24.10
CA GLU A 229 -18.17 9.59 -23.97
C GLU A 229 -18.58 9.15 -22.55
N TRP A 230 -18.26 9.98 -21.53
CA TRP A 230 -18.64 9.69 -20.14
C TRP A 230 -20.14 9.56 -19.96
N ASP A 231 -20.94 10.43 -20.60
CA ASP A 231 -22.40 10.43 -20.48
C ASP A 231 -22.99 9.13 -21.08
N GLU A 232 -22.43 8.63 -22.17
CA GLU A 232 -22.82 7.35 -22.78
C GLU A 232 -22.51 6.15 -21.86
N VAL A 233 -21.35 6.16 -21.20
CA VAL A 233 -20.93 5.11 -20.25
C VAL A 233 -21.81 5.07 -19.01
N ILE A 234 -22.27 6.22 -18.50
CA ILE A 234 -23.17 6.27 -17.35
C ILE A 234 -24.64 6.05 -17.72
N GLU A 235 -25.09 6.35 -18.95
CA GLU A 235 -26.48 6.14 -19.38
C GLU A 235 -26.72 4.73 -19.96
N GLY A 236 -25.67 4.01 -20.33
CA GLY A 236 -25.74 2.79 -21.17
C GLY A 236 -26.45 1.53 -20.65
N GLU A 237 -27.00 1.50 -19.43
CA GLU A 237 -27.67 0.30 -18.87
C GLU A 237 -28.86 0.64 -17.94
N ASP A 238 -29.76 1.54 -18.37
CA ASP A 238 -31.09 1.69 -17.75
C ASP A 238 -32.21 0.96 -18.55
N ASP A 239 -31.83 0.08 -19.48
CA ASP A 239 -32.74 -0.78 -20.25
C ASP A 239 -32.46 -2.26 -19.96
N ASP A 240 -32.66 -2.73 -18.72
CA ASP A 240 -33.16 -4.10 -18.52
C ASP A 240 -33.98 -4.22 -17.22
N GLU A 241 -35.24 -4.63 -17.44
CA GLU A 241 -36.21 -5.15 -16.46
C GLU A 241 -37.02 -4.18 -15.55
N LYS A 242 -37.79 -3.31 -16.23
CA LYS A 242 -39.26 -3.39 -16.05
C LYS A 242 -39.79 -4.52 -16.94
N ALA A 243 -39.85 -5.75 -16.42
CA ALA A 243 -40.71 -6.78 -17.01
C ALA A 243 -41.26 -7.73 -15.92
N GLU A 244 -42.56 -7.56 -15.67
CA GLU A 244 -43.55 -8.52 -15.14
C GLU A 244 -43.44 -9.06 -13.70
#